data_AF-B1HUD6-F1
#
_entry.id   AF-B1HUD6-F1
#
_cell.length_a   1.000
_cell.length_b   1.000
_cell.length_c   1.000
_cell.angle_alpha   90.00
_cell.angle_beta   90.00
_cell.angle_gamma   90.00
#
_symmetry.space_group_name_H-M   'P 1'
#
loop_
_entity.id
_entity.type
_entity.pdbx_description
1 polymer ?
#
loop_
_entity_poly.entity_id
_entity_poly.type
_entity_poly.pdbx_seq_one_letter_code
_entity_poly.pdbx_strand_id
1 'polypeptide(L)'
;MDFEAYKTEVGETANNSLGRLTLNEVIMDDNQILLNATFKPTKEFKPDHQVFFFPQILVNGKDYMVRNGGQSIAKSANVYTIYNSIKMDDFPTDEHVELDIRYKDWNVETRIEKPWEFQVEASQEQLQEDRHIFSIEKKVKHIDQQELMIDRVVSTPISTTIYFSTEKSIVNDALHFKIQSKGGQSWTFETPYPLNKEGTKWGSRVDGLYLSEKNYTLTPVDKDGSKLDTTIKIKKD
;
A
#
# COMPACT_ATOMS: atom_id res chain seq x y z
N MET A 1 11.36 -10.95 -7.33
CA MET A 1 12.07 -10.15 -6.32
C MET A 1 12.13 -10.97 -5.05
N ASP A 2 13.26 -10.91 -4.36
CA ASP A 2 13.45 -11.54 -3.07
C ASP A 2 13.22 -10.46 -2.01
N PHE A 3 12.25 -10.68 -1.12
CA PHE A 3 11.88 -9.75 -0.06
C PHE A 3 12.10 -10.35 1.34
N GLU A 4 12.88 -11.44 1.44
CA GLU A 4 13.10 -12.16 2.70
C GLU A 4 13.68 -11.26 3.80
N ALA A 5 14.53 -10.29 3.43
CA ALA A 5 15.11 -9.34 4.38
C ALA A 5 14.11 -8.31 4.94
N TYR A 6 12.93 -8.17 4.32
CA TYR A 6 11.97 -7.11 4.63
C TYR A 6 10.68 -7.64 5.26
N LYS A 7 10.54 -8.96 5.39
CA LYS A 7 9.34 -9.59 5.93
C LYS A 7 9.55 -9.96 7.39
N THR A 8 8.49 -9.77 8.17
CA THR A 8 8.32 -10.41 9.46
C THR A 8 7.62 -11.75 9.22
N GLU A 9 8.31 -12.86 9.49
CA GLU A 9 7.69 -14.19 9.48
C GLU A 9 6.81 -14.37 10.72
N VAL A 10 5.58 -14.83 10.51
CA VAL A 10 4.58 -15.00 11.59
C VAL A 10 4.24 -16.48 11.76
N GLY A 11 3.67 -17.12 10.72
CA GLY A 11 3.29 -18.53 10.73
C GLY A 11 2.19 -18.93 11.71
N GLU A 12 1.54 -17.96 12.36
CA GLU A 12 0.53 -18.18 13.39
C GLU A 12 -0.83 -18.54 12.80
N THR A 13 -1.64 -19.27 13.56
CA THR A 13 -2.92 -19.80 13.10
C THR A 13 -4.05 -19.50 14.07
N ALA A 14 -5.13 -18.93 13.56
CA ALA A 14 -6.40 -18.78 14.27
C ALA A 14 -7.49 -19.64 13.60
N ASN A 15 -8.51 -20.02 14.38
CA ASN A 15 -9.62 -20.86 13.91
C ASN A 15 -10.96 -20.25 14.31
N ASN A 16 -11.95 -20.39 13.44
CA ASN A 16 -13.36 -20.09 13.73
C ASN A 16 -14.27 -21.07 12.99
N SER A 17 -15.57 -20.80 12.94
CA SER A 17 -16.56 -21.64 12.24
C SER A 17 -16.33 -21.72 10.71
N LEU A 18 -15.74 -20.69 10.12
CA LEU A 18 -15.48 -20.60 8.68
C LEU A 18 -14.26 -21.44 8.28
N GLY A 19 -13.27 -21.53 9.14
CA GLY A 19 -12.03 -22.24 8.84
C GLY A 19 -10.86 -21.84 9.70
N ARG A 20 -9.71 -22.29 9.21
CA ARG A 20 -8.39 -21.97 9.70
C ARG A 20 -7.80 -20.86 8.83
N LEU A 21 -7.37 -19.77 9.46
CA LEU A 21 -6.56 -18.74 8.81
C LEU A 21 -5.17 -18.76 9.44
N THR A 22 -4.15 -18.88 8.60
CA THR A 22 -2.74 -18.81 9.01
C THR A 22 -2.14 -17.52 8.47
N LEU A 23 -1.78 -16.58 9.35
CA LEU A 23 -1.03 -15.38 8.95
C LEU A 23 0.42 -15.81 8.74
N ASN A 24 0.90 -15.73 7.50
CA ASN A 24 2.22 -16.22 7.15
C ASN A 24 3.27 -15.14 7.39
N GLU A 25 3.05 -13.96 6.80
CA GLU A 25 4.05 -12.90 6.68
C GLU A 25 3.40 -11.53 6.74
N VAL A 26 4.15 -10.58 7.30
CA VAL A 26 3.83 -9.15 7.33
C VAL A 26 5.00 -8.37 6.77
N ILE A 27 4.74 -7.41 5.88
CA ILE A 27 5.74 -6.46 5.40
C ILE A 27 5.24 -5.04 5.63
N MET A 28 6.11 -4.19 6.16
CA MET A 28 5.86 -2.80 6.49
C MET A 28 6.53 -1.91 5.44
N ASP A 29 5.79 -1.53 4.39
CA ASP A 29 6.34 -0.79 3.26
C ASP A 29 5.86 0.66 3.23
N ASP A 30 6.60 1.53 3.93
CA ASP A 30 6.34 2.96 4.04
C ASP A 30 4.96 3.26 4.64
N ASN A 31 3.97 3.69 3.85
CA ASN A 31 2.61 3.92 4.32
C ASN A 31 1.67 2.72 4.15
N GLN A 32 2.20 1.54 3.85
CA GLN A 32 1.39 0.38 3.50
C GLN A 32 1.83 -0.89 4.25
N ILE A 33 0.85 -1.58 4.83
CA ILE A 33 1.05 -2.92 5.39
C ILE A 33 0.63 -3.95 4.34
N LEU A 34 1.53 -4.86 4.00
CA LEU A 34 1.26 -5.99 3.13
C LEU A 34 1.16 -7.26 3.97
N LEU A 35 0.05 -7.98 3.83
CA LEU A 35 -0.19 -9.23 4.55
C LEU A 35 -0.30 -10.38 3.58
N ASN A 36 0.28 -11.52 3.95
CA ASN A 36 0.11 -12.80 3.28
C ASN A 36 -0.44 -13.81 4.28
N ALA A 37 -1.60 -14.41 3.98
CA ALA A 37 -2.22 -15.43 4.81
C ALA A 37 -2.70 -16.63 3.97
N THR A 38 -2.91 -17.75 4.65
CA THR A 38 -3.48 -18.97 4.05
C THR A 38 -4.77 -19.34 4.73
N PHE A 39 -5.84 -19.40 3.96
CA PHE A 39 -7.17 -19.80 4.41
C PHE A 39 -7.48 -21.24 4.00
N LYS A 40 -7.92 -22.04 4.97
CA LYS A 40 -8.41 -23.41 4.80
C LYS A 40 -9.80 -23.51 5.44
N PRO A 41 -10.88 -23.62 4.65
CA PRO A 41 -12.23 -23.66 5.16
C PRO A 41 -12.55 -24.99 5.85
N THR A 42 -13.49 -24.98 6.80
CA THR A 42 -13.93 -26.20 7.52
C THR A 42 -14.76 -27.16 6.67
N LYS A 43 -15.41 -26.65 5.62
CA LYS A 43 -16.24 -27.38 4.66
C LYS A 43 -15.95 -26.90 3.25
N GLU A 44 -16.52 -27.57 2.25
CA GLU A 44 -16.41 -27.11 0.87
C GLU A 44 -16.82 -25.65 0.78
N PHE A 45 -15.89 -24.83 0.30
CA PHE A 45 -16.03 -23.40 0.30
C PHE A 45 -16.31 -22.91 -1.12
N LYS A 46 -17.58 -22.60 -1.36
CA LYS A 46 -18.07 -22.07 -2.64
C LYS A 46 -18.50 -20.63 -2.41
N PRO A 47 -17.60 -19.65 -2.56
CA PRO A 47 -18.02 -18.28 -2.43
C PRO A 47 -18.86 -17.89 -3.65
N ASP A 48 -20.01 -17.27 -3.40
CA ASP A 48 -20.90 -16.79 -4.47
C ASP A 48 -20.27 -15.62 -5.25
N HIS A 49 -19.26 -14.96 -4.67
CA HIS A 49 -18.52 -13.83 -5.22
C HIS A 49 -17.02 -13.90 -4.86
N GLN A 50 -16.21 -12.97 -5.38
CA GLN A 50 -14.79 -12.89 -5.03
C GLN A 50 -14.62 -12.61 -3.52
N VAL A 51 -13.79 -13.44 -2.87
CA VAL A 51 -13.49 -13.34 -1.43
C VAL A 51 -12.28 -12.45 -1.25
N PHE A 52 -12.34 -11.53 -0.30
CA PHE A 52 -11.27 -10.55 -0.10
C PHE A 52 -10.69 -10.56 1.31
N PHE A 53 -11.46 -11.01 2.32
CA PHE A 53 -11.09 -11.00 3.74
C PHE A 53 -10.38 -9.71 4.16
N PHE A 54 -11.16 -8.70 4.53
CA PHE A 54 -10.60 -7.41 4.91
C PHE A 54 -10.27 -7.38 6.41
N PRO A 55 -9.00 -7.22 6.79
CA PRO A 55 -8.62 -7.02 8.18
C PRO A 55 -8.95 -5.61 8.66
N GLN A 56 -9.16 -5.48 9.97
CA GLN A 56 -8.86 -4.27 10.73
C GLN A 56 -7.47 -4.42 11.32
N ILE A 57 -6.70 -3.34 11.35
CA ILE A 57 -5.35 -3.33 11.92
C ILE A 57 -5.25 -2.13 12.87
N LEU A 58 -4.85 -2.38 14.10
CA LEU A 58 -4.35 -1.35 14.99
C LEU A 58 -2.82 -1.44 15.03
N VAL A 59 -2.17 -0.29 15.04
CA VAL A 59 -0.71 -0.17 15.10
C VAL A 59 -0.40 0.57 16.39
N ASN A 60 0.34 -0.08 17.30
CA ASN A 60 0.57 0.43 18.66
C ASN A 60 -0.75 0.86 19.32
N GLY A 61 -1.82 0.08 19.13
CA GLY A 61 -3.16 0.33 19.67
C GLY A 61 -3.99 1.41 18.95
N LYS A 62 -3.53 2.02 17.85
CA LYS A 62 -4.25 3.07 17.11
C LYS A 62 -4.61 2.65 15.69
N ASP A 63 -5.79 3.05 15.22
CA ASP A 63 -6.26 2.84 13.85
C ASP A 63 -5.75 3.98 12.94
N TYR A 64 -4.96 3.61 11.94
CA TYR A 64 -4.42 4.49 10.91
C TYR A 64 -4.95 4.16 9.51
N MET A 65 -5.87 3.20 9.38
CA MET A 65 -6.28 2.68 8.09
C MET A 65 -7.08 3.71 7.28
N VAL A 66 -6.64 3.96 6.05
CA VAL A 66 -7.41 4.78 5.08
C VAL A 66 -8.08 3.94 4.02
N ARG A 67 -7.45 2.85 3.61
CA ARG A 67 -7.97 1.97 2.57
C ARG A 67 -7.44 0.56 2.73
N ASN A 68 -8.33 -0.41 2.52
CA ASN A 68 -7.99 -1.82 2.53
C ASN A 68 -8.20 -2.42 1.13
N GLY A 69 -7.14 -3.01 0.58
CA GLY A 69 -7.18 -3.86 -0.60
C GLY A 69 -7.02 -5.32 -0.21
N GLY A 70 -7.66 -6.21 -0.96
CA GLY A 70 -7.60 -7.65 -0.72
C GLY A 70 -7.67 -8.42 -2.02
N GLN A 71 -7.10 -9.62 -2.03
CA GLN A 71 -7.28 -10.61 -3.08
C GLN A 71 -7.14 -12.01 -2.51
N SER A 72 -8.00 -12.93 -2.95
CA SER A 72 -7.85 -14.36 -2.67
C SER A 72 -7.50 -15.11 -3.95
N ILE A 73 -6.52 -16.02 -3.86
CA ILE A 73 -6.09 -16.88 -4.96
C ILE A 73 -6.17 -18.33 -4.51
N ALA A 74 -6.94 -19.16 -5.20
CA ALA A 74 -6.99 -20.59 -4.95
C ALA A 74 -5.65 -21.24 -5.33
N LYS A 75 -5.06 -22.01 -4.39
CA LYS A 75 -3.84 -22.81 -4.62
C LYS A 75 -4.15 -24.26 -4.92
N SER A 76 -5.20 -24.79 -4.31
CA SER A 76 -5.74 -26.13 -4.54
C SER A 76 -7.22 -26.17 -4.17
N ALA A 77 -7.85 -27.34 -4.25
CA ALA A 77 -9.17 -27.55 -3.65
C ALA A 77 -9.14 -27.12 -2.18
N ASN A 78 -9.98 -26.15 -1.81
CA ASN A 78 -10.14 -25.63 -0.45
C ASN A 78 -8.86 -25.09 0.22
N VAL A 79 -7.90 -24.54 -0.53
CA VAL A 79 -6.78 -23.78 0.05
C VAL A 79 -6.60 -22.49 -0.74
N TYR A 80 -6.63 -21.37 -0.04
CA TYR A 80 -6.56 -20.04 -0.62
C TYR A 80 -5.40 -19.25 -0.01
N THR A 81 -4.63 -18.59 -0.85
CA THR A 81 -3.73 -17.54 -0.40
C THR A 81 -4.48 -16.21 -0.41
N ILE A 82 -4.37 -15.48 0.69
CA ILE A 82 -5.01 -14.19 0.91
C ILE A 82 -3.91 -13.15 0.94
N TYR A 83 -4.00 -12.16 0.05
CA TYR A 83 -3.13 -11.00 0.04
C TYR A 83 -3.94 -9.79 0.46
N ASN A 84 -3.44 -9.01 1.41
CA ASN A 84 -4.02 -7.73 1.76
C ASN A 84 -3.00 -6.63 1.62
N SER A 85 -3.49 -5.45 1.26
CA SER A 85 -2.67 -4.27 1.07
C SER A 85 -3.39 -3.10 1.75
N ILE A 86 -2.89 -2.71 2.92
CA ILE A 86 -3.57 -1.78 3.82
C ILE A 86 -2.82 -0.46 3.80
N LYS A 87 -3.44 0.55 3.23
CA LYS A 87 -2.90 1.91 3.14
C LYS A 87 -3.22 2.65 4.42
N MET A 88 -2.24 3.37 4.94
CA MET A 88 -2.28 4.05 6.23
C MET A 88 -2.07 5.56 6.08
N ASP A 89 -2.75 6.31 6.94
CA ASP A 89 -2.54 7.73 7.25
C ASP A 89 -1.39 7.87 8.27
N ASP A 90 -0.49 8.84 8.06
CA ASP A 90 0.49 9.31 9.07
C ASP A 90 1.11 8.18 9.91
N PHE A 91 1.69 7.21 9.19
CA PHE A 91 2.14 5.95 9.74
C PHE A 91 3.36 6.13 10.70
N PRO A 92 3.39 5.47 11.86
CA PRO A 92 4.50 5.61 12.82
C PRO A 92 5.85 5.21 12.21
N THR A 93 6.89 5.96 12.59
CA THR A 93 8.27 5.75 12.12
C THR A 93 9.11 4.88 13.05
N ASP A 94 8.51 4.27 14.07
CA ASP A 94 9.20 3.34 14.97
C ASP A 94 9.77 2.16 14.17
N GLU A 95 10.97 1.71 14.53
CA GLU A 95 11.65 0.56 13.91
C GLU A 95 10.84 -0.74 14.10
N HIS A 96 10.21 -0.88 15.27
CA HIS A 96 9.31 -1.97 15.60
C HIS A 96 7.93 -1.44 15.97
N VAL A 97 6.89 -2.14 15.51
CA VAL A 97 5.50 -1.80 15.83
C VAL A 97 4.71 -3.04 16.22
N GLU A 98 3.81 -2.89 17.18
CA GLU A 98 2.83 -3.90 17.54
C GLU A 98 1.61 -3.77 16.63
N LEU A 99 1.20 -4.90 16.04
CA LEU A 99 0.05 -4.98 15.15
C LEU A 99 -1.01 -5.89 15.75
N ASP A 100 -2.18 -5.32 16.02
CA ASP A 100 -3.40 -6.09 16.29
C ASP A 100 -4.16 -6.28 14.98
N ILE A 101 -4.09 -7.47 14.40
CA ILE A 101 -4.68 -7.79 13.11
C ILE A 101 -5.94 -8.62 13.31
N ARG A 102 -7.08 -8.10 12.87
CA ARG A 102 -8.40 -8.73 13.03
C ARG A 102 -9.12 -8.87 11.69
N TYR A 103 -9.17 -10.09 11.16
CA TYR A 103 -9.96 -10.42 9.98
C TYR A 103 -11.44 -10.50 10.32
N LYS A 104 -12.09 -9.33 10.34
CA LYS A 104 -13.47 -9.16 10.79
C LYS A 104 -14.50 -9.13 9.67
N ASP A 105 -14.07 -8.91 8.44
CA ASP A 105 -14.96 -8.75 7.29
C ASP A 105 -14.60 -9.74 6.19
N TRP A 106 -15.60 -10.46 5.71
CA TRP A 106 -15.48 -11.44 4.63
C TRP A 106 -15.34 -10.79 3.25
N ASN A 107 -16.18 -9.77 3.06
CA ASN A 107 -16.22 -8.81 1.97
C ASN A 107 -16.70 -7.48 2.56
N VAL A 108 -16.97 -6.48 1.73
CA VAL A 108 -17.40 -5.15 2.22
C VAL A 108 -18.77 -5.14 2.92
N GLU A 109 -19.57 -6.19 2.78
CA GLU A 109 -20.95 -6.26 3.28
C GLU A 109 -21.14 -7.25 4.45
N THR A 110 -20.30 -8.28 4.51
CA THR A 110 -20.49 -9.44 5.37
C THR A 110 -19.45 -9.47 6.47
N ARG A 111 -19.90 -9.30 7.71
CA ARG A 111 -19.06 -9.45 8.91
C ARG A 111 -18.86 -10.91 9.30
N ILE A 112 -17.70 -11.18 9.89
CA ILE A 112 -17.35 -12.45 10.51
C ILE A 112 -17.67 -12.34 12.00
N GLU A 113 -18.58 -13.17 12.49
CA GLU A 113 -19.06 -13.13 13.89
C GLU A 113 -17.92 -13.35 14.90
N LYS A 114 -17.02 -14.29 14.60
CA LYS A 114 -15.82 -14.59 15.39
C LYS A 114 -14.59 -14.39 14.52
N PRO A 115 -14.03 -13.16 14.47
CA PRO A 115 -12.87 -12.85 13.64
C PRO A 115 -11.66 -13.72 13.97
N TRP A 116 -10.81 -13.92 12.98
CA TRP A 116 -9.46 -14.39 13.24
C TRP A 116 -8.62 -13.21 13.72
N GLU A 117 -7.92 -13.38 14.83
CA GLU A 117 -7.17 -12.35 15.53
C GLU A 117 -5.72 -12.80 15.69
N PHE A 118 -4.80 -11.87 15.46
CA PHE A 118 -3.35 -12.07 15.56
C PHE A 118 -2.73 -10.85 16.22
N GLN A 119 -1.70 -11.07 17.03
CA GLN A 119 -0.85 -10.02 17.58
C GLN A 119 0.57 -10.26 17.08
N VAL A 120 1.12 -9.28 16.37
CA VAL A 120 2.41 -9.43 15.70
C VAL A 120 3.27 -8.22 16.01
N GLU A 121 4.49 -8.46 16.48
CA GLU A 121 5.54 -7.43 16.47
C GLU A 121 6.22 -7.46 15.09
N ALA A 122 6.12 -6.37 14.33
CA ALA A 122 6.68 -6.26 12.99
C ALA A 122 7.84 -5.26 12.96
N SER A 123 8.91 -5.62 12.24
CA SER A 123 10.03 -4.70 11.99
C SER A 123 9.84 -3.93 10.68
N GLN A 124 10.23 -2.67 10.70
CA GLN A 124 10.37 -1.78 9.56
C GLN A 124 11.83 -1.39 9.30
N GLU A 125 12.74 -1.74 10.22
CA GLU A 125 14.12 -1.26 10.30
C GLU A 125 14.85 -1.34 8.95
N GLN A 126 14.96 -2.55 8.36
CA GLN A 126 15.70 -2.74 7.12
C GLN A 126 15.11 -1.95 5.93
N LEU A 127 13.77 -1.86 5.83
CA LEU A 127 13.13 -1.05 4.79
C LEU A 127 13.33 0.45 5.01
N GLN A 128 13.37 0.90 6.27
CA GLN A 128 13.65 2.29 6.61
C GLN A 128 15.10 2.67 6.31
N GLU A 129 16.06 1.75 6.46
CA GLU A 129 17.46 1.95 6.06
C GLU A 129 17.61 1.99 4.54
N ASP A 130 16.98 1.06 3.83
CA ASP A 130 17.15 0.92 2.38
C ASP A 130 16.29 1.91 1.57
N ARG A 131 15.34 2.61 2.19
CA ARG A 131 14.51 3.58 1.47
C ARG A 131 15.29 4.80 0.99
N HIS A 132 14.78 5.41 -0.06
CA HIS A 132 15.22 6.71 -0.54
C HIS A 132 14.06 7.69 -0.46
N ILE A 133 14.30 8.82 0.20
CA ILE A 133 13.36 9.93 0.28
C ILE A 133 13.92 11.07 -0.54
N PHE A 134 13.17 11.49 -1.55
CA PHE A 134 13.50 12.62 -2.41
C PHE A 134 12.51 13.75 -2.13
N SER A 135 12.96 14.82 -1.47
CA SER A 135 12.16 16.02 -1.30
C SER A 135 11.98 16.74 -2.64
N ILE A 136 10.74 17.05 -2.99
CA ILE A 136 10.39 17.69 -4.28
C ILE A 136 9.91 19.11 -4.07
N GLU A 137 8.99 19.32 -3.13
CA GLU A 137 8.44 20.62 -2.73
C GLU A 137 8.02 21.51 -3.93
N LYS A 138 7.35 20.90 -4.92
CA LYS A 138 7.00 21.59 -6.17
C LYS A 138 5.51 21.72 -6.36
N LYS A 139 5.08 22.96 -6.62
CA LYS A 139 3.72 23.25 -7.07
C LYS A 139 3.52 22.88 -8.53
N VAL A 140 2.40 22.24 -8.81
CA VAL A 140 1.96 21.85 -10.16
C VAL A 140 0.52 22.30 -10.34
N LYS A 141 0.19 22.76 -11.56
CA LYS A 141 -1.19 23.11 -11.89
C LYS A 141 -1.98 21.88 -12.30
N HIS A 142 -3.14 21.73 -11.67
CA HIS A 142 -4.12 20.71 -11.98
C HIS A 142 -5.10 21.18 -13.07
N ILE A 143 -5.83 20.24 -13.69
CA ILE A 143 -6.71 20.52 -14.84
C ILE A 143 -7.89 21.45 -14.49
N ASP A 144 -8.31 21.48 -13.23
CA ASP A 144 -9.35 22.38 -12.70
C ASP A 144 -8.80 23.72 -12.19
N GLN A 145 -7.55 24.07 -12.51
CA GLN A 145 -6.81 25.24 -12.04
C GLN A 145 -6.45 25.22 -10.55
N GLN A 146 -6.68 24.11 -9.84
CA GLN A 146 -6.17 23.93 -8.49
C GLN A 146 -4.65 23.76 -8.50
N GLU A 147 -3.98 24.32 -7.49
CA GLU A 147 -2.57 24.03 -7.25
C GLU A 147 -2.45 22.79 -6.37
N LEU A 148 -1.58 21.87 -6.77
CA LEU A 148 -1.15 20.75 -5.96
C LEU A 148 0.33 20.88 -5.61
N MET A 149 0.73 20.39 -4.45
CA MET A 149 2.12 20.36 -4.01
C MET A 149 2.60 18.92 -4.04
N ILE A 150 3.59 18.62 -4.87
CA ILE A 150 4.31 17.35 -4.79
C ILE A 150 5.32 17.51 -3.67
N ASP A 151 5.08 16.82 -2.56
CA ASP A 151 5.85 16.96 -1.33
C ASP A 151 7.18 16.21 -1.46
N ARG A 152 7.07 14.90 -1.72
CA ARG A 152 8.21 13.98 -1.77
C ARG A 152 7.92 12.74 -2.61
N VAL A 153 8.99 12.04 -2.99
CA VAL A 153 8.94 10.67 -3.51
C VAL A 153 9.67 9.76 -2.53
N VAL A 154 9.03 8.69 -2.10
CA VAL A 154 9.64 7.65 -1.26
C VAL A 154 9.76 6.39 -2.09
N SER A 155 10.96 5.81 -2.14
CA SER A 155 11.25 4.60 -2.89
C SER A 155 11.88 3.58 -1.97
N THR A 156 11.26 2.42 -1.86
CA THR A 156 11.77 1.25 -1.13
C THR A 156 12.13 0.15 -2.13
N PRO A 157 12.88 -0.88 -1.71
CA PRO A 157 13.10 -2.07 -2.53
C PRO A 157 11.82 -2.74 -3.05
N ILE A 158 10.66 -2.46 -2.46
CA ILE A 158 9.36 -3.04 -2.81
C ILE A 158 8.59 -2.14 -3.76
N SER A 159 8.68 -0.82 -3.61
CA SER A 159 7.80 0.11 -4.32
C SER A 159 8.32 1.54 -4.41
N THR A 160 7.60 2.37 -5.15
CA THR A 160 7.77 3.82 -5.10
C THR A 160 6.42 4.50 -4.94
N THR A 161 6.35 5.44 -3.99
CA THR A 161 5.18 6.26 -3.69
C THR A 161 5.49 7.74 -3.86
N ILE A 162 4.63 8.44 -4.58
CA ILE A 162 4.62 9.90 -4.68
C ILE A 162 3.59 10.44 -3.70
N TYR A 163 4.05 11.33 -2.83
CA TYR A 163 3.22 12.03 -1.86
C TYR A 163 2.96 13.44 -2.36
N PHE A 164 1.69 13.82 -2.35
CA PHE A 164 1.28 15.16 -2.74
C PHE A 164 0.07 15.63 -1.96
N SER A 165 -0.09 16.95 -1.91
CA SER A 165 -1.13 17.60 -1.12
C SER A 165 -1.84 18.70 -1.90
N THR A 166 -3.04 19.03 -1.46
CA THR A 166 -3.91 20.05 -2.06
C THR A 166 -4.60 20.87 -0.97
N GLU A 167 -4.89 22.14 -1.24
CA GLU A 167 -5.61 23.00 -0.27
C GLU A 167 -7.07 22.57 -0.07
N LYS A 168 -7.69 22.02 -1.12
CA LYS A 168 -9.08 21.54 -1.13
C LYS A 168 -9.12 20.09 -1.60
N SER A 169 -10.15 19.37 -1.19
CA SER A 169 -10.38 18.00 -1.68
C SER A 169 -10.51 17.99 -3.20
N ILE A 170 -9.84 17.04 -3.85
CA ILE A 170 -9.98 16.76 -5.27
C ILE A 170 -10.73 15.45 -5.51
N VAL A 171 -11.27 15.27 -6.71
CA VAL A 171 -11.86 14.00 -7.16
C VAL A 171 -10.73 13.06 -7.62
N ASN A 172 -10.79 11.77 -7.24
CA ASN A 172 -9.77 10.73 -7.40
C ASN A 172 -9.12 10.56 -8.80
N ASP A 173 -9.66 11.17 -9.85
CA ASP A 173 -9.33 10.87 -11.25
C ASP A 173 -8.30 11.81 -11.89
N ALA A 174 -7.77 12.76 -11.12
CA ALA A 174 -7.46 14.05 -11.72
C ALA A 174 -5.95 14.32 -11.91
N LEU A 175 -5.06 13.53 -11.30
CA LEU A 175 -3.62 13.61 -11.57
C LEU A 175 -2.92 12.25 -11.50
N HIS A 176 -2.20 11.91 -12.56
CA HIS A 176 -1.32 10.77 -12.61
C HIS A 176 0.15 11.21 -12.69
N PHE A 177 1.04 10.25 -12.50
CA PHE A 177 2.47 10.49 -12.57
C PHE A 177 3.15 9.45 -13.45
N LYS A 178 4.21 9.89 -14.10
CA LYS A 178 5.14 9.03 -14.81
C LYS A 178 6.55 9.28 -14.31
N ILE A 179 7.26 8.21 -13.93
CA ILE A 179 8.70 8.25 -13.69
C ILE A 179 9.43 7.62 -14.88
N GLN A 180 10.57 8.20 -15.27
CA GLN A 180 11.44 7.66 -16.31
C GLN A 180 12.89 7.66 -15.83
N SER A 181 13.59 6.55 -16.07
CA SER A 181 15.03 6.41 -15.83
C SER A 181 15.83 7.16 -16.89
N LYS A 182 17.13 7.37 -16.63
CA LYS A 182 18.04 7.90 -17.64
C LYS A 182 18.15 6.98 -18.87
N GLY A 183 18.02 5.66 -18.67
CA GLY A 183 18.04 4.66 -19.72
C GLY A 183 16.78 4.61 -20.59
N GLY A 184 15.74 5.39 -20.24
CA GLY A 184 14.51 5.51 -21.02
C GLY A 184 13.38 4.59 -20.60
N GLN A 185 13.61 3.66 -19.67
CA GLN A 185 12.55 2.85 -19.05
C GLN A 185 11.61 3.77 -18.26
N SER A 186 10.30 3.54 -18.37
CA SER A 186 9.30 4.37 -17.72
C SER A 186 8.20 3.58 -17.04
N TRP A 187 7.67 4.16 -15.95
CA TRP A 187 6.60 3.61 -15.14
C TRP A 187 5.51 4.65 -14.97
N THR A 188 4.27 4.22 -15.18
CA THR A 188 3.08 5.04 -14.91
C THR A 188 2.51 4.59 -13.58
N PHE A 189 2.18 5.55 -12.73
CA PHE A 189 1.64 5.30 -11.41
C PHE A 189 0.15 5.01 -11.47
N GLU A 190 -0.33 4.19 -10.53
CA GLU A 190 -1.74 3.90 -10.38
C GLU A 190 -2.56 5.14 -9.97
N THR A 191 -3.88 5.00 -10.03
CA THR A 191 -4.81 6.03 -9.54
C THR A 191 -4.45 6.43 -8.10
N PRO A 192 -4.30 7.73 -7.84
CA PRO A 192 -4.03 8.21 -6.49
C PRO A 192 -5.10 7.78 -5.49
N TYR A 193 -4.71 7.77 -4.22
CA TYR A 193 -5.58 7.44 -3.12
C TYR A 193 -5.42 8.44 -1.98
N PRO A 194 -6.52 8.79 -1.28
CA PRO A 194 -6.44 9.71 -0.17
C PRO A 194 -5.68 9.07 1.00
N LEU A 195 -4.88 9.89 1.68
CA LEU A 195 -4.12 9.55 2.89
C LEU A 195 -4.73 10.18 4.15
N ASN A 196 -5.85 10.88 4.01
CA ASN A 196 -6.59 11.46 5.12
C ASN A 196 -8.07 11.60 4.77
N LYS A 197 -8.91 11.80 5.79
CA LYS A 197 -10.37 11.89 5.64
C LYS A 197 -10.80 13.15 4.88
N GLU A 198 -10.01 14.21 4.95
CA GLU A 198 -10.29 15.49 4.30
C GLU A 198 -10.03 15.46 2.79
N GLY A 199 -9.36 14.42 2.27
CA GLY A 199 -9.04 14.29 0.85
C GLY A 199 -8.03 15.33 0.36
N THR A 200 -7.15 15.80 1.25
CA THR A 200 -6.15 16.84 0.96
C THR A 200 -4.72 16.32 0.93
N LYS A 201 -4.49 15.10 1.41
CA LYS A 201 -3.22 14.37 1.32
C LYS A 201 -3.41 13.13 0.48
N TRP A 202 -2.47 12.84 -0.40
CA TRP A 202 -2.61 11.82 -1.42
C TRP A 202 -1.32 11.03 -1.60
N GLY A 203 -1.48 9.73 -1.88
CA GLY A 203 -0.43 8.85 -2.33
C GLY A 203 -0.75 8.36 -3.74
N SER A 204 0.27 8.25 -4.58
CA SER A 204 0.20 7.52 -5.85
C SER A 204 1.37 6.57 -5.88
N ARG A 205 1.13 5.28 -6.15
CA ARG A 205 2.10 4.22 -5.90
C ARG A 205 2.28 3.34 -7.14
N VAL A 206 3.49 2.80 -7.27
CA VAL A 206 3.79 1.71 -8.19
C VAL A 206 4.64 0.67 -7.45
N ASP A 207 4.20 -0.59 -7.51
CA ASP A 207 4.94 -1.72 -6.92
C ASP A 207 6.05 -2.18 -7.88
N GLY A 208 7.15 -2.71 -7.32
CA GLY A 208 8.28 -3.25 -8.09
C GLY A 208 9.18 -2.20 -8.73
N LEU A 209 9.12 -0.95 -8.29
CA LEU A 209 10.02 0.12 -8.71
C LEU A 209 10.86 0.59 -7.52
N TYR A 210 12.17 0.37 -7.59
CA TYR A 210 13.14 0.94 -6.66
C TYR A 210 14.08 1.89 -7.39
N LEU A 211 14.12 3.16 -6.96
CA LEU A 211 14.86 4.25 -7.59
C LEU A 211 16.34 4.23 -7.19
N SER A 212 17.05 3.20 -7.64
CA SER A 212 18.47 2.95 -7.33
C SER A 212 19.45 3.72 -8.22
N GLU A 213 19.03 4.19 -9.40
CA GLU A 213 19.87 5.00 -10.28
C GLU A 213 20.05 6.44 -9.75
N LYS A 214 21.12 7.10 -10.18
CA LYS A 214 21.42 8.49 -9.77
C LYS A 214 20.40 9.52 -10.26
N ASN A 215 19.73 9.27 -11.38
CA ASN A 215 18.90 10.28 -12.04
C ASN A 215 17.63 9.65 -12.60
N TYR A 216 16.49 10.18 -12.15
CA TYR A 216 15.18 9.93 -12.72
C TYR A 216 14.51 11.25 -13.08
N THR A 217 13.46 11.16 -13.87
CA THR A 217 12.55 12.27 -14.13
C THR A 217 11.14 11.90 -13.73
N LEU A 218 10.48 12.80 -13.00
CA LEU A 218 9.06 12.72 -12.64
C LEU A 218 8.27 13.70 -13.49
N THR A 219 7.24 13.22 -14.16
CA THR A 219 6.36 14.03 -15.00
C THR A 219 4.92 13.89 -14.52
N PRO A 220 4.28 14.99 -14.09
CA PRO A 220 2.84 15.03 -13.87
C PRO A 220 2.11 14.87 -15.21
N VAL A 221 1.14 13.95 -15.27
CA VAL A 221 0.40 13.61 -16.48
C VAL A 221 -1.10 13.49 -16.20
N ASP A 222 -1.91 13.73 -17.23
CA ASP A 222 -3.34 13.47 -17.20
C ASP A 222 -3.63 11.97 -17.37
N LYS A 223 -4.89 11.56 -17.22
CA LYS A 223 -5.37 10.19 -17.39
C LYS A 223 -5.06 9.59 -18.75
N ASP A 224 -5.01 10.41 -19.80
CA ASP A 224 -4.62 9.99 -21.16
C ASP A 224 -3.09 9.93 -21.36
N GLY A 225 -2.31 10.29 -20.35
CA GLY A 225 -0.86 10.33 -20.36
C GLY A 225 -0.26 11.62 -20.94
N SER A 226 -1.08 12.60 -21.31
CA SER A 226 -0.61 13.91 -21.74
C SER A 226 0.08 14.66 -20.60
N LYS A 227 1.12 15.43 -20.92
CA LYS A 227 1.93 16.13 -19.92
C LYS A 227 1.20 17.37 -19.40
N LEU A 228 1.04 17.46 -18.09
CA LEU A 228 0.37 18.61 -17.45
C LEU A 228 1.35 19.73 -17.08
N ASP A 229 2.58 19.40 -16.68
CA ASP A 229 3.57 20.39 -16.24
C ASP A 229 5.01 19.93 -16.55
N THR A 230 5.94 20.84 -16.36
CA THR A 230 7.39 20.64 -16.42
C THR A 230 7.86 19.44 -15.61
N THR A 231 8.67 18.63 -16.29
CA THR A 231 9.32 17.45 -15.73
C THR A 231 10.30 17.85 -14.63
N ILE A 232 10.25 17.11 -13.53
CA ILE A 232 11.04 17.30 -12.31
C ILE A 232 12.20 16.32 -12.36
N LYS A 233 13.42 16.77 -12.05
CA LYS A 233 14.58 15.88 -11.92
C LYS A 233 14.62 15.35 -10.50
N ILE A 234 14.65 14.03 -10.35
CA ILE A 234 14.90 13.35 -9.08
C ILE A 234 16.37 12.91 -9.11
N LYS A 235 17.14 13.36 -8.11
CA LYS A 235 18.55 13.01 -7.98
C LYS A 235 18.76 12.36 -6.63
N LYS A 236 19.50 11.26 -6.64
CA LYS A 236 20.06 10.67 -5.42
C LYS A 236 21.37 11.40 -5.14
N ASP A 237 21.50 11.93 -3.92
CA ASP A 237 22.73 12.56 -3.42
C ASP A 237 23.91 11.57 -3.42
#